data_AF-A0A6I7WA36-F1
#
_entry.id   AF-A0A6I7WA36-F1
#
_cell.length_a   1.000
_cell.length_b   1.000
_cell.length_c   1.000
_cell.angle_alpha   90.00
_cell.angle_beta   90.00
_cell.angle_gamma   90.00
#
_symmetry.space_group_name_H-M   'P 1'
#
loop_
_entity.id
_entity.type
_entity.pdbx_description
1 polymer ?
#
loop_
_entity_poly.entity_id
_entity_poly.type
_entity_poly.pdbx_seq_one_letter_code
_entity_poly.pdbx_strand_id
1 'polypeptide(L)'
;MGPAEDFGTASDPMLGKVHGGLIQFGGGLGLYDASGKLIGGLGVSGSSSCEDHVIAWKVRHLAQLDYVPAGPSKDGDDNLTFMGGGSLGWEHPFCGVEGEVEAQAGLPAVRKLGE
;
A
#
# COMPACT_ATOMS: atom_id res chain seq x y z
N MET A 1 -1.46 -12.84 15.05
CA MET A 1 -2.44 -11.81 15.45
C MET A 1 -3.78 -12.50 15.64
N GLY A 2 -4.62 -12.05 16.59
CA GLY A 2 -5.92 -12.67 16.88
C GLY A 2 -7.04 -12.16 15.97
N PRO A 3 -8.31 -12.47 16.28
CA PRO A 3 -9.48 -11.97 15.55
C PRO A 3 -9.49 -10.44 15.48
N ALA A 4 -9.83 -9.88 14.32
CA ALA A 4 -9.80 -8.43 14.11
C ALA A 4 -10.87 -7.70 14.93
N GLU A 5 -12.00 -8.36 15.22
CA GLU A 5 -13.05 -7.82 16.09
C GLU A 5 -12.61 -7.58 17.53
N ASP A 6 -11.52 -8.21 17.98
CA ASP A 6 -11.02 -8.05 19.35
C ASP A 6 -10.12 -6.81 19.50
N PHE A 7 -9.59 -6.25 18.41
CA PHE A 7 -8.64 -5.14 18.46
C PHE A 7 -9.27 -3.87 19.06
N GLY A 8 -8.58 -3.24 20.01
CA GLY A 8 -9.06 -2.06 20.76
C GLY A 8 -10.09 -2.37 21.85
N THR A 9 -10.47 -3.63 22.05
CA THR A 9 -11.38 -4.07 23.13
C THR A 9 -10.61 -4.56 24.36
N ALA A 10 -11.30 -4.89 25.44
CA ALA A 10 -10.70 -5.54 26.61
C ALA A 10 -10.16 -6.96 26.31
N SER A 11 -10.55 -7.56 25.18
CA SER A 11 -10.08 -8.87 24.70
C SER A 11 -8.97 -8.76 23.66
N ASP A 12 -8.48 -7.55 23.38
CA ASP A 12 -7.45 -7.34 22.37
C ASP A 12 -6.20 -8.19 22.70
N PRO A 13 -5.78 -9.09 21.78
CA PRO A 13 -4.65 -9.98 21.98
C PRO A 13 -3.31 -9.24 22.13
N MET A 14 -3.26 -7.94 21.84
CA MET A 14 -2.10 -7.06 22.01
C MET A 14 -2.10 -6.29 23.34
N LEU A 15 -3.17 -6.35 24.15
CA LEU A 15 -3.16 -5.72 25.48
C LEU A 15 -2.02 -6.26 26.34
N GLY A 16 -1.24 -5.34 26.90
CA GLY A 16 -0.07 -5.67 27.73
C GLY A 16 1.12 -6.25 26.96
N LYS A 17 1.10 -6.25 25.63
CA LYS A 17 2.21 -6.69 24.77
C LYS A 17 2.85 -5.51 24.07
N VAL A 18 4.14 -5.63 23.78
CA VAL A 18 4.84 -4.66 22.93
C VAL A 18 4.35 -4.85 21.49
N HIS A 19 3.77 -3.80 20.92
CA HIS A 19 3.47 -3.76 19.49
C HIS A 19 4.80 -3.82 18.72
N GLY A 20 4.88 -4.69 17.71
CA GLY A 20 6.01 -4.69 16.79
C GLY A 20 6.14 -3.35 16.06
N GLY A 21 7.31 -3.09 15.47
CA GLY A 21 7.51 -1.91 14.64
C GLY A 21 6.59 -1.92 13.41
N LEU A 22 6.01 -0.77 13.09
CA LEU A 22 5.28 -0.53 11.85
C LEU A 22 6.18 0.23 10.88
N ILE A 23 6.08 -0.10 9.60
CA ILE A 23 6.72 0.61 8.50
C ILE A 23 5.62 1.34 7.73
N GLN A 24 5.75 2.66 7.60
CA GLN A 24 4.70 3.53 7.05
C GLN A 24 5.13 4.26 5.77
N PHE A 25 6.30 3.91 5.24
CA PHE A 25 6.81 4.41 3.96
C PHE A 25 6.63 3.36 2.85
N GLY A 26 6.88 3.77 1.60
CA GLY A 26 6.65 2.95 0.41
C GLY A 26 7.27 1.55 0.45
N GLY A 27 6.63 0.61 -0.26
CA GLY A 27 7.04 -0.81 -0.34
C GLY A 27 6.01 -1.80 0.19
N GLY A 28 4.98 -1.35 0.90
CA GLY A 28 3.86 -2.17 1.37
C GLY A 28 2.56 -1.92 0.61
N LEU A 29 1.90 -2.97 0.11
CA LEU A 29 0.62 -2.89 -0.61
C LEU A 29 -0.36 -3.98 -0.15
N GLY A 30 -1.65 -3.62 -0.08
CA GLY A 30 -2.73 -4.59 0.13
C GLY A 30 -2.95 -5.47 -1.11
N LEU A 31 -3.32 -6.73 -0.90
CA LEU A 31 -3.67 -7.69 -1.94
C LEU A 31 -5.19 -7.91 -1.96
N TYR A 32 -5.82 -7.56 -3.06
CA TYR A 32 -7.26 -7.64 -3.26
C TYR A 32 -7.59 -8.58 -4.42
N ASP A 33 -8.44 -9.57 -4.18
CA ASP A 33 -8.92 -10.46 -5.25
C ASP A 33 -9.99 -9.79 -6.13
N ALA A 34 -10.43 -10.46 -7.20
CA ALA A 34 -11.42 -9.94 -8.14
C ALA A 34 -12.79 -9.60 -7.52
N SER A 35 -13.08 -10.08 -6.31
CA SER A 35 -14.28 -9.70 -5.55
C SER A 35 -14.11 -8.41 -4.73
N GLY A 36 -12.89 -7.84 -4.73
CA GLY A 36 -12.50 -6.69 -3.92
C GLY A 36 -12.18 -7.06 -2.48
N LYS A 37 -12.03 -8.35 -2.16
CA LYS A 37 -11.73 -8.81 -0.81
C LYS A 37 -10.24 -8.67 -0.53
N LEU A 38 -9.90 -8.05 0.60
CA LEU A 38 -8.54 -8.03 1.13
C LEU A 38 -8.16 -9.45 1.57
N ILE A 39 -7.18 -10.06 0.91
CA ILE A 39 -6.72 -11.43 1.18
C ILE A 39 -5.30 -11.50 1.73
N GLY A 40 -4.59 -10.38 1.79
CA GLY A 40 -3.25 -10.32 2.35
C GLY A 40 -2.53 -9.01 2.04
N GLY A 41 -1.21 -9.03 2.14
CA GLY A 41 -0.34 -7.90 1.83
C GLY A 41 0.97 -8.37 1.21
N LEU A 42 1.59 -7.48 0.45
CA LEU A 42 2.92 -7.62 -0.13
C LEU A 42 3.83 -6.55 0.46
N GLY A 43 5.03 -6.94 0.87
CA GLY A 43 6.09 -6.04 1.30
C GLY A 43 7.35 -6.27 0.48
N VAL A 44 7.91 -5.20 -0.08
CA VAL A 44 9.22 -5.17 -0.73
C VAL A 44 10.12 -4.25 0.06
N SER A 45 11.39 -4.65 0.24
CA SER A 45 12.39 -3.85 0.90
C SER A 45 13.78 -4.16 0.32
N GLY A 46 14.56 -3.11 0.06
CA GLY A 46 15.96 -3.28 -0.34
C GLY A 46 16.55 -2.10 -1.10
N SER A 47 15.72 -1.15 -1.55
CA SER A 47 16.18 0.09 -2.19
C SER A 47 15.58 1.32 -1.50
N SER A 48 15.48 2.44 -2.21
CA SER A 48 14.66 3.58 -1.78
C SER A 48 13.20 3.17 -1.66
N SER A 49 12.47 3.76 -0.69
CA SER A 49 11.05 3.44 -0.47
C SER A 49 10.17 3.67 -1.72
N CYS A 50 10.57 4.60 -2.58
CA CYS A 50 9.91 4.91 -3.85
C CYS A 50 10.09 3.76 -4.85
N GLU A 51 11.30 3.20 -4.96
CA GLU A 51 11.55 2.05 -5.81
C GLU A 51 10.93 0.76 -5.24
N ASP A 52 11.00 0.57 -3.92
CA ASP A 52 10.32 -0.55 -3.25
C ASP A 52 8.82 -0.53 -3.54
N HIS A 53 8.17 0.65 -3.51
CA HIS A 53 6.77 0.81 -3.90
C HIS A 53 6.51 0.44 -5.37
N VAL A 54 7.33 0.95 -6.31
CA VAL A 54 7.21 0.65 -7.75
C VAL A 54 7.33 -0.86 -8.01
N ILE A 55 8.26 -1.54 -7.33
CA ILE A 55 8.43 -2.99 -7.45
C ILE A 55 7.24 -3.73 -6.85
N ALA A 56 6.81 -3.37 -5.64
CA ALA A 56 5.64 -3.95 -5.00
C ALA A 56 4.39 -3.83 -5.89
N TRP A 57 4.20 -2.67 -6.51
CA TRP A 57 3.08 -2.40 -7.42
C TRP A 57 3.09 -3.34 -8.62
N LYS A 58 4.24 -3.45 -9.30
CA LYS A 58 4.40 -4.32 -10.48
C LYS A 58 4.16 -5.79 -10.12
N VAL A 59 4.68 -6.25 -8.99
CA VAL A 59 4.47 -7.63 -8.52
C VAL A 59 2.99 -7.87 -8.21
N ARG A 60 2.34 -6.97 -7.48
CA ARG A 60 0.89 -7.05 -7.19
C ARG A 60 0.05 -7.08 -8.47
N HIS A 61 0.39 -6.23 -9.44
CA HIS A 61 -0.29 -6.15 -10.72
C HIS A 61 -0.11 -7.43 -11.55
N LEU A 62 1.09 -8.02 -11.58
CA LEU A 62 1.35 -9.30 -12.27
C LEU A 62 0.63 -10.47 -11.60
N ALA A 63 0.50 -10.43 -10.27
CA ALA A 63 -0.25 -11.43 -9.51
C ALA A 63 -1.78 -11.33 -9.67
N GLN A 64 -2.28 -10.28 -10.34
CA GLN A 64 -3.72 -10.00 -10.47
C GLN A 64 -4.42 -9.79 -9.12
N LEU A 65 -3.73 -9.10 -8.21
CA LEU A 65 -4.21 -8.85 -6.83
C LEU A 65 -4.32 -7.35 -6.48
N ASP A 66 -4.48 -6.51 -7.49
CA ASP A 66 -4.63 -5.05 -7.40
C ASP A 66 -6.07 -4.61 -7.70
N TYR A 67 -7.07 -5.40 -7.31
CA TYR A 67 -8.49 -5.01 -7.37
C TYR A 67 -8.83 -4.05 -6.22
N VAL A 68 -8.14 -2.91 -6.18
CA VAL A 68 -8.23 -1.92 -5.09
C VAL A 68 -9.62 -1.28 -5.09
N PRO A 69 -10.42 -1.42 -4.02
CA PRO A 69 -11.81 -0.95 -4.00
C PRO A 69 -11.91 0.58 -3.89
N ALA A 70 -11.01 1.19 -3.12
CA ALA A 70 -10.85 2.63 -2.97
C ALA A 70 -9.49 2.91 -2.31
N GLY A 71 -8.86 4.02 -2.68
CA GLY A 71 -7.63 4.47 -2.06
C GLY A 71 -7.48 5.99 -2.06
N PRO A 72 -6.49 6.50 -1.30
CA PRO A 72 -6.31 7.92 -0.98
C PRO A 72 -5.64 8.74 -2.10
N SER A 73 -5.15 8.10 -3.17
CA SER A 73 -4.61 8.82 -4.31
C SER A 73 -5.71 9.57 -5.07
N LYS A 74 -5.32 10.50 -5.95
CA LYS A 74 -6.26 11.22 -6.82
C LYS A 74 -7.01 10.31 -7.79
N ASP A 75 -6.40 9.18 -8.14
CA ASP A 75 -6.99 8.20 -9.06
C ASP A 75 -7.91 7.21 -8.32
N GLY A 76 -8.10 7.40 -7.01
CA GLY A 76 -8.91 6.53 -6.17
C GLY A 76 -8.25 5.20 -5.87
N ASP A 77 -6.93 5.10 -6.05
CA ASP A 77 -6.11 3.93 -5.73
C ASP A 77 -5.15 4.20 -4.56
N ASP A 78 -4.31 3.23 -4.23
CA ASP A 78 -3.33 3.28 -3.15
C ASP A 78 -1.90 3.52 -3.66
N ASN A 79 -1.75 4.18 -4.82
CA ASN A 79 -0.44 4.57 -5.31
C ASN A 79 0.20 5.63 -4.41
N LEU A 80 1.52 5.71 -4.48
CA LEU A 80 2.31 6.69 -3.75
C LEU A 80 2.04 8.08 -4.32
N THR A 81 1.59 9.00 -3.47
CA THR A 81 1.43 10.42 -3.80
C THR A 81 2.62 11.18 -3.23
N PHE A 82 3.40 11.89 -4.05
CA PHE A 82 4.49 12.73 -3.51
C PHE A 82 3.95 13.99 -2.80
N MET A 83 4.76 14.58 -1.90
CA MET A 83 4.42 15.84 -1.22
C MET A 83 3.98 16.94 -2.19
N GLY A 84 2.87 17.63 -1.85
CA GLY A 84 2.22 18.60 -2.74
C GLY A 84 1.32 17.95 -3.80
N GLY A 85 1.17 16.63 -3.78
CA GLY A 85 0.36 15.84 -4.68
C GLY A 85 -1.14 15.87 -4.36
N GLY A 86 -1.57 16.46 -3.24
CA GLY A 86 -2.98 16.75 -2.93
C GLY A 86 -3.71 15.69 -2.12
N SER A 87 -2.99 14.74 -1.53
CA SER A 87 -3.55 13.69 -0.66
C SER A 87 -3.05 13.87 0.78
N LEU A 88 -3.45 14.97 1.42
CA LEU A 88 -2.96 15.34 2.76
C LEU A 88 -3.03 14.16 3.76
N GLY A 89 -1.88 13.85 4.37
CA GLY A 89 -1.74 12.71 5.29
C GLY A 89 -1.37 11.37 4.64
N TRP A 90 -1.42 11.28 3.31
CA TRP A 90 -0.93 10.14 2.51
C TRP A 90 0.36 10.46 1.75
N GLU A 91 0.73 11.75 1.68
CA GLU A 91 1.86 12.18 0.87
C GLU A 91 3.20 11.64 1.38
N HIS A 92 4.02 11.16 0.47
CA HIS A 92 5.35 10.63 0.70
C HIS A 92 6.43 11.65 0.31
N PRO A 93 7.52 11.79 1.08
CA PRO A 93 8.65 12.62 0.67
C PRO A 93 9.33 12.08 -0.60
N PHE A 94 10.03 12.94 -1.32
CA PHE A 94 10.91 12.50 -2.41
C PHE A 94 12.03 11.62 -1.84
N CYS A 95 12.36 10.52 -2.52
CA CYS A 95 13.49 9.67 -2.15
C CYS A 95 14.81 10.22 -2.71
N GLY A 96 14.78 11.22 -3.60
CA GLY A 96 15.97 11.88 -4.13
C GLY A 96 16.69 11.03 -5.17
N VAL A 97 15.96 10.13 -5.84
CA VAL A 97 16.47 9.25 -6.88
C VAL A 97 15.99 9.75 -8.25
N GLU A 98 16.88 9.79 -9.23
CA GLU A 98 16.52 10.19 -10.59
C GLU A 98 15.44 9.27 -11.16
N GLY A 99 14.41 9.84 -11.77
CA GLY A 99 13.32 9.08 -12.40
C GLY A 99 12.23 8.59 -11.45
N GLU A 100 12.28 8.89 -10.15
CA GLU A 100 11.32 8.35 -9.17
C GLU A 100 9.86 8.77 -9.45
N VAL A 101 9.67 10.00 -9.93
CA VAL A 101 8.34 10.54 -10.24
C VAL A 101 7.80 9.90 -11.51
N GLU A 102 8.63 9.78 -12.54
CA GLU A 102 8.29 9.15 -13.81
C GLU A 102 8.00 7.66 -13.63
N ALA A 103 8.78 6.97 -12.78
CA ALA A 103 8.59 5.57 -12.47
C ALA A 103 7.27 5.30 -11.74
N GLN A 104 6.89 6.15 -10.78
CA GLN A 104 5.60 6.09 -10.08
C GLN A 104 4.43 6.40 -11.02
N ALA A 105 4.55 7.46 -11.83
CA ALA A 105 3.51 7.86 -12.78
C ALA A 105 3.32 6.87 -13.93
N GLY A 106 4.36 6.10 -14.29
CA GLY A 106 4.33 5.07 -15.33
C GLY A 106 3.80 3.71 -14.87
N LEU A 107 3.30 3.59 -13.65
CA LEU A 107 2.72 2.35 -13.14
C LEU A 107 1.39 2.02 -13.84
N PRO A 108 1.09 0.73 -14.08
CA PRO A 108 -0.19 0.34 -14.67
C PRO A 108 -1.33 0.68 -13.70
N ALA A 109 -2.48 1.06 -14.26
CA ALA A 109 -3.69 1.27 -13.47
C ALA A 109 -4.09 -0.01 -12.72
N VAL A 110 -4.63 0.16 -11.51
CA VAL A 110 -5.24 -0.92 -10.74
C VAL A 110 -6.45 -1.51 -11.48
N ARG A 111 -6.78 -2.77 -11.20
CA ARG A 111 -7.92 -3.45 -11.81
C ARG A 111 -9.23 -2.97 -11.19
N LYS A 112 -10.30 -2.96 -11.99
CA LYS A 112 -11.64 -2.59 -11.52
C LYS A 112 -12.41 -3.82 -11.04
N LEU A 113 -13.27 -3.60 -10.04
CA LEU A 113 -14.20 -4.62 -9.60
C LEU A 113 -15.23 -4.91 -10.70
N GLY A 114 -15.40 -6.19 -11.02
CA GLY A 114 -16.36 -6.64 -12.04
C GLY A 114 -15.87 -6.62 -13.49
N GLU A 115 -14.58 -6.38 -13.73
CA GLU A 115 -13.89 -6.69 -15.00
C GLU A 115 -13.46 -8.17 -15.09
#